data_AF-A0AA35WTV0-F1
#
_entry.id   AF-A0AA35WTV0-F1
#
_cell.length_a   1.000
_cell.length_b   1.000
_cell.length_c   1.000
_cell.angle_alpha   90.00
_cell.angle_beta   90.00
_cell.angle_gamma   90.00
#
_symmetry.space_group_name_H-M   'P 1'
#
loop_
_entity.id
_entity.type
_entity.pdbx_description
1 polymer ?
#
loop_
_entity_poly.entity_id
_entity_poly.type
_entity_poly.pdbx_seq_one_letter_code
_entity_poly.pdbx_strand_id
1 'polypeptide(L)'
;MMALMDRLPEELLARLDYDFVGVSSYRGTENTGQIELTKDLVVAVAGRDVLVVDGIVDTGRSLDFVLAMMASRQPLSLRACTLLDKRARREFPVQIDYCGFEIEDTFVVGYGMDCDQRYRALRHIAAIG
;
A
#
# COMPACT_ATOMS: atom_id res chain seq x y z
N MET A 1 -6.34 -3.41 2.93
CA MET A 1 -5.71 -2.72 4.08
C MET A 1 -6.40 -3.00 5.41
N MET A 2 -7.71 -2.71 5.60
CA MET A 2 -8.39 -2.89 6.90
C MET A 2 -8.20 -4.31 7.48
N ALA A 3 -8.28 -5.35 6.64
CA ALA A 3 -8.07 -6.73 7.08
C ALA A 3 -6.67 -7.02 7.66
N LEU A 4 -5.64 -6.25 7.29
CA LEU A 4 -4.29 -6.34 7.87
C LEU A 4 -4.25 -5.62 9.22
N MET A 5 -4.95 -4.49 9.36
CA MET A 5 -5.02 -3.73 10.62
C MET A 5 -5.80 -4.48 11.70
N ASP A 6 -6.88 -5.18 11.34
CA ASP A 6 -7.66 -6.04 12.26
C ASP A 6 -6.84 -7.20 12.88
N ARG A 7 -5.61 -7.40 12.40
CA ARG A 7 -4.70 -8.46 12.86
C ARG A 7 -3.55 -7.92 13.70
N LEU A 8 -3.40 -6.60 13.81
CA LEU A 8 -2.43 -5.99 14.70
C LEU A 8 -2.95 -6.06 16.15
N PRO A 9 -2.07 -6.29 17.15
CA PRO A 9 -2.47 -6.26 18.55
C PRO A 9 -3.11 -4.93 18.93
N GLU A 10 -4.20 -4.95 19.71
CA GLU A 10 -4.89 -3.74 20.15
C GLU A 10 -3.94 -2.80 20.92
N GLU A 11 -3.02 -3.35 21.71
CA GLU A 11 -2.03 -2.58 22.47
C GLU A 11 -1.04 -1.85 21.56
N LEU A 12 -0.77 -2.39 20.37
CA LEU A 12 0.04 -1.72 19.36
C LEU A 12 -0.76 -0.60 18.71
N LEU A 13 -2.00 -0.88 18.29
CA LEU A 13 -2.88 0.11 17.66
C LEU A 13 -3.14 1.31 18.60
N ALA A 14 -3.31 1.08 19.90
CA ALA A 14 -3.52 2.12 20.90
C ALA A 14 -2.33 3.09 21.06
N ARG A 15 -1.15 2.74 20.51
CA ARG A 15 0.08 3.54 20.59
C ARG A 15 0.45 4.20 19.26
N LEU A 16 -0.37 4.03 18.22
CA LEU A 16 -0.11 4.51 16.88
C LEU A 16 -1.25 5.43 16.44
N ASP A 17 -0.89 6.57 15.84
CA ASP A 17 -1.83 7.29 14.98
C ASP A 17 -1.86 6.60 13.62
N TYR A 18 -3.05 6.28 13.13
CA TYR A 18 -3.24 5.69 11.80
C TYR A 18 -4.28 6.45 10.99
N ASP A 19 -4.07 6.49 9.68
CA ASP A 19 -4.98 7.11 8.71
C ASP A 19 -4.87 6.37 7.37
N PHE A 20 -5.78 6.67 6.45
CA PHE A 20 -5.87 6.01 5.16
C PHE A 20 -5.78 7.03 4.03
N VAL A 21 -4.82 6.81 3.13
CA VAL A 21 -4.72 7.52 1.85
C VAL A 21 -5.43 6.73 0.77
N GLY A 22 -6.26 7.41 -0.02
CA GLY A 22 -6.91 6.85 -1.20
C GLY A 22 -6.22 7.35 -2.45
N VAL A 23 -5.79 6.44 -3.32
CA VAL A 23 -5.26 6.77 -4.65
C VAL A 23 -5.97 5.95 -5.72
N SER A 24 -6.17 6.54 -6.90
CA SER A 24 -6.71 5.87 -8.08
C SER A 24 -5.81 6.12 -9.29
N SER A 25 -5.69 5.13 -10.16
CA SER A 25 -5.13 5.29 -11.50
C SER A 25 -6.23 5.72 -12.45
N TYR A 26 -5.99 6.69 -13.33
CA TYR A 26 -6.93 7.05 -14.40
C TYR A 26 -7.25 5.82 -15.27
N ARG A 27 -8.54 5.44 -15.34
CA ARG A 27 -9.06 4.35 -16.18
C ARG A 27 -9.87 4.89 -17.38
N GLY A 28 -9.34 5.91 -18.06
CA GLY A 28 -9.91 6.41 -19.32
C GLY A 28 -9.49 5.58 -20.54
N THR A 29 -9.83 6.05 -21.75
CA THR A 29 -9.44 5.41 -23.03
C THR A 29 -7.92 5.36 -23.27
N GLU A 30 -7.13 6.09 -22.49
CA GLU A 30 -5.68 6.01 -22.46
C GLU A 30 -5.21 5.84 -21.02
N ASN A 31 -4.32 4.86 -20.79
CA ASN A 31 -3.59 4.73 -19.53
C ASN A 31 -2.55 5.86 -19.48
N THR A 32 -2.97 7.05 -19.06
CA THR A 32 -2.09 8.22 -18.95
C THR A 32 -0.99 8.03 -17.89
N GLY A 33 -1.16 7.01 -17.05
CA GLY A 33 -0.27 6.71 -15.94
C GLY A 33 -0.33 7.70 -14.78
N GLN A 34 -1.25 8.67 -14.84
CA GLN A 34 -1.46 9.63 -13.77
C GLN A 34 -2.20 8.98 -12.59
N ILE A 35 -1.73 9.29 -11.38
CA ILE A 35 -2.36 8.93 -10.13
C ILE A 35 -3.10 10.15 -9.57
N GLU A 36 -4.34 9.93 -9.16
CA GLU A 36 -5.17 10.92 -8.47
C GLU A 36 -5.31 10.55 -6.99
N LEU A 37 -5.24 11.58 -6.14
CA LEU A 37 -5.53 11.46 -4.72
C LEU A 37 -7.05 11.51 -4.52
N THR A 38 -7.65 10.39 -4.14
CA THR A 38 -9.10 10.29 -3.88
C THR A 38 -9.45 10.55 -2.42
N LYS A 39 -8.49 10.36 -1.52
CA LYS A 39 -8.60 10.72 -0.10
C LYS A 39 -7.24 11.12 0.45
N ASP A 40 -7.16 12.32 1.01
CA ASP A 40 -5.98 12.80 1.72
C ASP A 40 -6.00 12.42 3.22
N LEU A 41 -4.84 12.51 3.87
CA LEU A 41 -4.66 12.42 5.31
C LEU A 41 -5.39 13.56 6.04
N VAL A 42 -5.97 13.22 7.17
CA VAL A 42 -6.43 14.14 8.21
C VAL A 42 -5.32 14.34 9.26
N VAL A 43 -4.53 13.30 9.54
CA VAL A 43 -3.43 13.36 10.53
C VAL A 43 -2.22 14.09 9.94
N ALA A 44 -1.70 15.08 10.69
CA ALA A 44 -0.47 15.77 10.31
C ALA A 44 0.76 14.86 10.49
N VAL A 45 1.61 14.79 9.47
CA VAL A 45 2.80 13.91 9.45
C VAL A 45 4.13 14.64 9.63
N ALA A 46 4.12 15.98 9.61
CA ALA A 46 5.34 16.78 9.75
C ALA A 46 6.05 16.49 11.07
N GLY A 47 7.36 16.23 11.01
CA GLY A 47 8.18 15.91 12.17
C GLY A 47 7.87 14.59 12.87
N ARG A 48 7.14 13.66 12.22
CA ARG A 48 6.80 12.33 12.77
C ARG A 48 7.51 11.21 12.04
N ASP A 49 7.70 10.08 12.73
CA ASP A 49 8.07 8.82 12.08
C ASP A 49 6.84 8.23 11.36
N VAL A 50 6.95 8.04 10.04
CA VAL A 50 5.85 7.59 9.19
C VAL A 50 6.20 6.26 8.54
N LEU A 51 5.30 5.29 8.69
CA LEU A 51 5.34 4.02 7.99
C LEU A 51 4.16 3.93 7.02
N VAL A 52 4.42 3.98 5.72
CA VAL A 52 3.41 3.71 4.69
C VAL A 52 3.26 2.20 4.56
N VAL A 53 2.03 1.70 4.72
CA VAL A 53 1.72 0.27 4.62
C VAL A 53 0.86 0.04 3.38
N ASP A 54 1.25 -0.91 2.53
CA ASP A 54 0.48 -1.35 1.37
C ASP A 54 0.33 -2.89 1.36
N GLY A 55 -0.79 -3.40 0.85
CA GLY A 55 -1.04 -4.84 0.81
C GLY A 55 -0.18 -5.57 -0.21
N ILE A 56 0.05 -4.97 -1.37
CA ILE A 56 0.85 -5.55 -2.44
C ILE A 56 1.48 -4.43 -3.26
N VAL A 57 2.78 -4.54 -3.52
CA VAL A 57 3.49 -3.62 -4.40
C VAL A 57 3.83 -4.33 -5.70
N ASP A 58 3.23 -3.85 -6.79
CA ASP A 58 3.44 -4.33 -8.15
C ASP A 58 4.49 -3.44 -8.87
N THR A 59 4.07 -2.63 -9.85
CA THR A 59 4.96 -1.70 -10.57
C THR A 59 5.62 -0.65 -9.67
N GLY A 60 5.05 -0.39 -8.48
CA GLY A 60 5.54 0.61 -7.53
C GLY A 60 4.97 2.00 -7.71
N ARG A 61 4.20 2.25 -8.76
CA ARG A 61 3.72 3.59 -9.11
C ARG A 61 2.90 4.26 -8.01
N SER A 62 1.93 3.54 -7.43
CA SER A 62 1.10 4.06 -6.34
C SER A 62 1.90 4.37 -5.09
N LEU A 63 2.82 3.47 -4.73
CA LEU A 63 3.68 3.66 -3.57
C LEU A 63 4.64 4.84 -3.78
N ASP A 64 5.22 4.98 -4.97
CA ASP A 64 6.11 6.09 -5.35
C ASP A 64 5.40 7.44 -5.20
N PHE A 65 4.19 7.55 -5.76
CA PHE A 65 3.35 8.73 -5.63
C PHE A 65 3.06 9.08 -4.16
N VAL A 66 2.65 8.08 -3.36
CA VAL A 66 2.34 8.29 -1.95
C VAL A 66 3.59 8.69 -1.17
N LEU A 67 4.75 8.05 -1.41
CA LEU A 67 6.00 8.39 -0.74
C LEU A 67 6.47 9.81 -1.09
N ALA A 68 6.38 10.21 -2.37
CA ALA A 68 6.72 11.57 -2.79
C ALA A 68 5.80 12.62 -2.12
N MET A 69 4.49 12.34 -2.09
CA MET A 69 3.51 13.17 -1.39
C MET A 69 3.83 13.29 0.10
N MET A 70 4.11 12.17 0.78
CA MET A 70 4.47 12.18 2.21
C MET A 70 5.78 12.91 2.47
N ALA A 71 6.81 12.71 1.66
CA ALA A 71 8.10 13.38 1.79
C ALA A 71 7.96 14.90 1.71
N SER A 72 7.09 15.41 0.82
CA SER A 72 6.79 16.86 0.71
C SER A 72 6.21 17.46 2.00
N ARG A 73 5.63 16.64 2.88
CA ARG A 73 5.05 17.05 4.17
C ARG A 73 6.06 17.00 5.32
N GLN A 74 7.33 16.74 5.03
CA GLN A 74 8.46 16.83 5.95
C GLN A 74 8.32 15.95 7.22
N PRO A 75 8.09 14.63 7.07
CA PRO A 75 8.17 13.72 8.21
C PRO A 75 9.60 13.64 8.77
N LEU A 76 9.75 13.21 10.02
CA LEU A 76 11.06 12.95 10.63
C LEU A 76 11.75 11.75 9.98
N SER A 77 10.99 10.70 9.71
CA SER A 77 11.41 9.55 8.92
C SER A 77 10.25 9.03 8.08
N LEU A 78 10.56 8.45 6.93
CA LEU A 78 9.57 7.88 6.02
C LEU A 78 10.06 6.50 5.58
N ARG A 79 9.25 5.48 5.83
CA ARG A 79 9.52 4.08 5.47
C ARG A 79 8.32 3.45 4.80
N ALA A 80 8.56 2.37 4.05
CA ALA A 80 7.51 1.59 3.41
C ALA A 80 7.48 0.13 3.91
N CYS A 81 6.28 -0.40 4.08
CA CYS A 81 6.00 -1.78 4.43
C CYS A 81 5.00 -2.38 3.45
N THR A 82 5.25 -3.61 2.99
CA THR A 82 4.26 -4.38 2.26
C THR A 82 4.20 -5.83 2.65
N LEU A 83 3.02 -6.44 2.49
CA LEU A 83 2.86 -7.87 2.66
C LEU A 83 3.43 -8.63 1.46
N LEU A 84 3.19 -8.17 0.22
CA LEU A 84 3.62 -8.84 -1.01
C LEU A 84 4.39 -7.90 -1.94
N ASP A 85 5.54 -8.32 -2.45
CA ASP A 85 6.37 -7.57 -3.39
C ASP A 85 6.58 -8.36 -4.69
N LYS A 86 6.08 -7.83 -5.82
CA LYS A 86 6.32 -8.40 -7.16
C LYS A 86 7.53 -7.73 -7.81
N ARG A 87 8.74 -8.04 -7.32
CA ARG A 87 9.96 -7.38 -7.80
C ARG A 87 10.18 -7.45 -9.30
N ALA A 88 9.81 -8.56 -9.93
CA ALA A 88 9.92 -8.75 -11.39
C ALA A 88 9.11 -7.71 -12.21
N ARG A 89 8.12 -7.05 -11.59
CA ARG A 89 7.25 -6.05 -12.24
C ARG A 89 7.64 -4.61 -11.95
N ARG A 90 8.70 -4.37 -11.18
CA ARG A 90 9.12 -3.04 -10.72
C ARG A 90 9.39 -2.10 -11.91
N GLU A 91 8.66 -0.98 -11.96
CA GLU A 91 8.90 0.11 -12.91
C GLU A 91 9.40 1.37 -12.21
N PHE A 92 9.00 1.59 -10.96
CA PHE A 92 9.31 2.77 -10.16
C PHE A 92 10.30 2.42 -9.04
N PRO A 93 11.36 3.21 -8.81
CA PRO A 93 12.40 2.90 -7.84
C PRO A 93 11.95 3.22 -6.41
N VAL A 94 11.10 2.37 -5.85
CA VAL A 94 10.66 2.47 -4.45
C VAL A 94 11.46 1.53 -3.55
N GLN A 95 11.95 2.06 -2.43
CA GLN A 95 12.55 1.25 -1.38
C GLN A 95 11.46 0.71 -0.47
N ILE A 96 11.44 -0.61 -0.29
CA ILE A 96 10.56 -1.31 0.66
C ILE A 96 11.42 -1.72 1.85
N ASP A 97 11.22 -1.08 3.00
CA ASP A 97 11.99 -1.33 4.23
C ASP A 97 11.55 -2.63 4.92
N TYR A 98 10.27 -2.99 4.78
CA TYR A 98 9.68 -4.18 5.36
C TYR A 98 8.86 -4.93 4.31
N CYS A 99 9.28 -6.12 3.95
CA CYS A 99 8.58 -6.99 3.01
C CYS A 99 8.19 -8.29 3.71
N GLY A 100 6.92 -8.67 3.61
CA GLY A 100 6.45 -9.98 4.09
C GLY A 100 6.94 -11.11 3.19
N PHE A 101 6.56 -11.07 1.91
CA PHE A 101 6.91 -12.09 0.93
C PHE A 101 7.20 -11.47 -0.44
N GLU A 102 8.32 -11.86 -1.05
CA GLU A 102 8.55 -11.66 -2.47
C GLU A 102 7.80 -12.75 -3.24
N ILE A 103 7.06 -12.36 -4.28
CA ILE A 103 6.26 -13.29 -5.09
C ILE A 103 6.51 -13.08 -6.59
N GLU A 104 6.31 -14.15 -7.34
CA GLU A 104 6.30 -14.10 -8.81
C GLU A 104 5.14 -13.25 -9.34
N ASP A 105 5.16 -12.96 -10.64
CA ASP A 105 4.03 -12.30 -11.29
C ASP A 105 2.82 -13.23 -11.45
N THR A 106 2.08 -13.40 -10.37
CA THR A 106 0.84 -14.17 -10.33
C THR A 106 -0.29 -13.30 -9.80
N PHE A 107 -1.50 -13.51 -10.30
CA PHE A 107 -2.67 -12.82 -9.78
C PHE A 107 -3.08 -13.46 -8.45
N VAL A 108 -3.17 -12.66 -7.38
CA VAL A 108 -3.45 -13.14 -6.02
C VAL A 108 -4.65 -12.44 -5.40
N VAL A 109 -5.35 -13.16 -4.53
CA VAL A 109 -6.49 -12.64 -3.76
C VAL A 109 -6.38 -13.02 -2.29
N GLY A 110 -7.27 -12.47 -1.48
CA GLY A 110 -7.34 -12.73 -0.05
C GLY A 110 -6.58 -11.70 0.76
N TYR A 111 -6.78 -11.68 2.06
CA TYR A 111 -6.11 -10.73 2.95
C TYR A 111 -6.28 -9.25 2.53
N GLY A 112 -7.47 -8.92 2.02
CA GLY A 112 -7.80 -7.61 1.50
C GLY A 112 -7.54 -7.41 0.00
N MET A 113 -6.79 -8.28 -0.67
CA MET A 113 -6.65 -8.31 -2.14
C MET A 113 -7.89 -8.93 -2.79
N ASP A 114 -8.26 -8.46 -3.97
CA ASP A 114 -9.51 -8.82 -4.63
C ASP A 114 -9.39 -9.14 -6.12
N CYS A 115 -10.40 -9.85 -6.61
CA CYS A 115 -10.76 -9.97 -8.01
C CYS A 115 -12.23 -9.54 -8.12
N ASP A 116 -12.52 -8.48 -8.88
CA ASP A 116 -13.87 -7.91 -9.00
C ASP A 116 -14.57 -7.69 -7.64
N GLN A 117 -13.86 -7.12 -6.67
CA GLN A 117 -14.33 -6.90 -5.29
C GLN A 117 -14.62 -8.17 -4.48
N ARG A 118 -14.33 -9.36 -5.01
CA ARG A 118 -14.50 -10.65 -4.33
C ARG A 118 -13.22 -11.07 -3.61
N TYR A 119 -13.34 -12.08 -2.75
CA TYR A 119 -12.22 -12.78 -2.08
C TYR A 119 -11.42 -12.00 -1.03
N ARG A 120 -11.68 -10.70 -0.81
CA ARG A 120 -10.98 -9.89 0.21
C ARG A 120 -10.95 -10.52 1.61
N ALA A 121 -12.02 -11.21 2.00
CA ALA A 121 -12.20 -11.78 3.33
C ALA A 121 -11.50 -13.14 3.55
N LEU A 122 -10.86 -13.71 2.51
CA LEU A 122 -10.10 -14.94 2.68
C LEU A 122 -8.94 -14.72 3.66
N ARG A 123 -8.80 -15.65 4.61
CA ARG A 123 -7.76 -15.62 5.66
C ARG A 123 -6.42 -16.20 5.20
N HIS A 124 -6.29 -16.49 3.90
CA HIS A 124 -5.09 -16.94 3.25
C HIS A 124 -4.94 -16.18 1.94
N ILE A 125 -3.71 -16.15 1.42
CA ILE A 125 -3.41 -15.62 0.10
C ILE A 125 -3.54 -16.80 -0.88
N ALA A 126 -4.28 -16.60 -1.96
CA ALA A 126 -4.47 -17.60 -3.00
C ALA A 126 -4.11 -17.02 -4.37
N ALA A 127 -3.38 -17.78 -5.17
CA ALA A 127 -3.25 -17.52 -6.59
C ALA A 127 -4.56 -17.89 -7.30
N ILE A 128 -5.01 -17.06 -8.24
CA ILE A 128 -6.12 -17.39 -9.14
C ILE A 128 -5.56 -17.44 -10.57
N GLY A 129 -5.90 -18.51 -11.29
CA GLY A 129 -5.60 -18.76 -12.69
C GLY A 129 -6.76 -19.45 -13.38
#